data_AF-A0A2V5MYI3-F1
#
_entry.id   AF-A0A2V5MYI3-F1
#
_cell.length_a   1.000
_cell.length_b   1.000
_cell.length_c   1.000
_cell.angle_alpha   90.00
_cell.angle_beta   90.00
_cell.angle_gamma   90.00
#
_symmetry.space_group_name_H-M   'P 1'
#
loop_
_entity.id
_entity.type
_entity.pdbx_description
1 polymer ?
#
loop_
_entity_poly.entity_id
_entity_poly.type
_entity_poly.pdbx_seq_one_letter_code
_entity_poly.pdbx_strand_id
1 'polypeptide(L)'
;MQAATALDFLLNAELIGQAWAYFNEVQTKETKYVPLIKSSDQPAIELNQDKMAKVLPELKRYYYDAAKYKTYLEQLGIRYPTVKRE
;
A
#
# COMPACT_ATOMS: atom_id res chain seq x y z
N MET A 1 17.11 11.93 -22.88
CA MET A 1 15.78 11.54 -23.38
C MET A 1 14.98 12.81 -23.62
N GLN A 2 14.35 12.92 -24.78
CA GLN A 2 13.30 13.91 -24.99
C GLN A 2 12.15 13.63 -24.01
N ALA A 3 11.37 14.65 -23.64
CA ALA A 3 10.24 14.48 -22.74
C ALA A 3 9.16 13.61 -23.40
N ALA A 4 9.03 12.36 -22.95
CA ALA A 4 7.97 11.46 -23.37
C ALA A 4 6.71 11.69 -22.52
N THR A 5 5.54 11.59 -23.13
CA THR A 5 4.26 11.66 -22.44
C THR A 5 3.86 10.29 -21.89
N ALA A 6 2.89 10.25 -20.96
CA ALA A 6 2.32 9.00 -20.49
C ALA A 6 1.71 8.16 -21.63
N LEU A 7 1.16 8.80 -22.66
CA LEU A 7 0.59 8.10 -23.81
C LEU A 7 1.66 7.42 -24.67
N ASP A 8 2.84 8.03 -24.81
CA ASP A 8 3.96 7.42 -25.56
C ASP A 8 4.41 6.09 -24.93
N PHE A 9 4.46 6.03 -23.59
CA PHE A 9 4.79 4.80 -22.88
C PHE A 9 3.72 3.70 -23.02
N LEU A 10 2.45 4.08 -23.20
CA LEU A 10 1.36 3.12 -23.42
C LEU A 10 1.37 2.56 -24.85
N LEU A 11 1.76 3.39 -25.83
CA LEU A 11 1.72 3.04 -27.24
C LEU A 11 3.03 2.44 -27.77
N ASN A 12 4.15 2.63 -27.06
CA ASN A 12 5.44 2.10 -27.46
C ASN A 12 6.17 1.41 -26.29
N ALA A 13 6.13 0.08 -26.28
CA ALA A 13 6.78 -0.73 -25.25
C ALA A 13 8.32 -0.60 -25.22
N GLU A 14 8.96 -0.22 -26.34
CA GLU A 14 10.42 -0.03 -26.38
C GLU A 14 10.87 1.11 -25.46
N LEU A 15 10.06 2.18 -25.34
CA LEU A 15 10.35 3.31 -24.46
C LEU A 15 10.44 2.90 -22.99
N ILE A 16 9.70 1.87 -22.57
CA ILE A 16 9.77 1.33 -21.21
C ILE A 16 11.17 0.76 -20.96
N GLY A 17 11.69 -0.02 -21.91
CA GLY A 17 13.03 -0.62 -21.82
C GLY A 17 14.13 0.46 -21.79
N GLN A 18 14.03 1.46 -22.67
CA GLN A 18 14.98 2.56 -22.72
C GLN A 18 14.97 3.41 -21.45
N ALA A 19 13.79 3.69 -20.87
CA ALA A 19 13.67 4.41 -19.62
C ALA A 19 14.32 3.65 -18.44
N TRP A 20 14.10 2.33 -18.37
CA TRP A 20 14.74 1.48 -17.37
C TRP A 20 16.27 1.43 -17.53
N ALA A 21 16.78 1.31 -18.75
CA ALA A 21 18.22 1.34 -19.02
C ALA A 21 18.83 2.67 -18.55
N TYR A 22 18.22 3.80 -18.91
CA TYR A 22 18.68 5.12 -18.47
C TYR A 22 18.65 5.29 -16.94
N PHE A 23 17.60 4.82 -16.28
CA PHE A 23 17.50 4.88 -14.82
C PHE A 23 18.63 4.09 -14.14
N ASN A 24 18.92 2.88 -14.62
CA ASN A 24 19.90 1.99 -14.01
C ASN A 24 21.36 2.33 -14.35
N GLU A 25 21.60 2.71 -15.61
CA GLU A 25 22.95 2.87 -16.16
C GLU A 25 23.44 4.32 -16.14
N VAL A 26 22.53 5.29 -16.04
CA VAL A 26 22.85 6.73 -16.01
C VAL A 26 22.46 7.36 -14.68
N GLN A 27 21.18 7.39 -14.32
CA GLN A 27 20.70 8.17 -13.17
C GLN A 27 21.19 7.60 -11.83
N THR A 28 21.08 6.28 -11.66
CA THR A 28 21.45 5.60 -10.41
C THR A 28 22.80 4.90 -10.52
N LYS A 29 23.63 5.28 -11.50
CA LYS A 29 24.94 4.66 -11.72
C LYS A 29 25.82 4.74 -10.47
N GLU A 30 26.01 5.96 -9.97
CA GLU A 30 26.91 6.24 -8.85
C GLU A 30 26.19 6.24 -7.50
N THR A 31 24.89 6.58 -7.47
CA THR A 31 24.11 6.68 -6.22
C THR A 31 23.09 5.56 -6.16
N LYS A 32 23.20 4.71 -5.14
CA LYS A 32 22.22 3.66 -4.83
C LYS A 32 21.38 4.08 -3.63
N TYR A 33 20.12 3.62 -3.64
CA TYR A 33 19.22 3.82 -2.51
C TYR A 33 19.79 3.13 -1.27
N VAL A 34 19.93 3.90 -0.19
CA VAL A 34 20.28 3.38 1.13
C VAL A 34 19.07 3.62 2.03
N PRO A 35 18.44 2.54 2.54
CA PRO A 35 17.36 2.67 3.50
C PRO A 35 17.82 3.45 4.73
N LEU A 36 17.01 4.40 5.18
CA LEU A 36 17.25 5.09 6.46
C LEU A 36 17.10 4.13 7.67
N ILE A 37 16.37 3.04 7.49
CA ILE A 37 16.05 2.04 8.50
C ILE A 37 16.78 0.75 8.14
N LYS A 38 17.53 0.18 9.08
CA LYS A 38 18.22 -1.10 8.92
C LYS A 38 17.22 -2.24 9.01
N SER A 39 17.56 -3.40 8.44
CA SER A 39 16.76 -4.63 8.56
C SER A 39 16.56 -5.09 10.01
N SER A 40 17.45 -4.68 10.92
CA SER A 40 17.37 -4.99 12.35
C SER A 40 16.49 -4.03 13.15
N ASP A 41 16.20 -2.85 12.61
CA ASP A 41 15.51 -1.81 13.37
C ASP A 41 14.07 -2.24 13.64
N GLN A 42 13.63 -2.06 14.89
CA GLN A 42 12.27 -2.32 15.30
C GLN A 42 11.53 -0.99 15.47
N PRO A 43 10.24 -0.92 15.11
CA PRO A 43 9.43 0.25 15.44
C PRO A 43 9.45 0.49 16.95
N ALA A 44 9.62 1.75 17.38
CA ALA A 44 9.59 2.17 18.78
C ALA A 44 8.15 2.16 19.33
N ILE A 45 7.55 0.97 19.41
CA ILE A 45 6.15 0.77 19.83
C ILE A 45 5.92 1.21 21.28
N GLU A 46 6.96 1.19 22.11
CA GLU A 46 6.94 1.60 23.51
C GLU A 46 6.51 3.06 23.68
N LEU A 47 6.86 3.94 22.73
CA LEU A 47 6.46 5.35 22.76
C LEU A 47 4.95 5.54 22.72
N ASN A 48 4.22 4.57 22.18
CA ASN A 48 2.77 4.59 22.07
C ASN A 48 2.06 3.66 23.08
N GLN A 49 2.79 3.00 23.98
CA GLN A 49 2.25 1.98 24.87
C GLN A 49 1.03 2.50 25.67
N ASP A 50 1.13 3.68 26.27
CA ASP A 50 0.04 4.27 27.07
C ASP A 50 -1.21 4.59 26.23
N LYS A 51 -1.01 5.10 25.01
CA LYS A 51 -2.12 5.38 24.09
C LYS A 51 -2.80 4.09 23.64
N MET A 52 -1.99 3.09 23.29
CA MET A 52 -2.49 1.78 22.90
C MET A 52 -3.25 1.10 24.03
N ALA A 53 -2.76 1.17 25.28
CA ALA A 53 -3.44 0.62 26.45
C ALA A 53 -4.84 1.23 26.65
N LYS A 54 -5.02 2.53 26.35
CA LYS A 54 -6.29 3.24 26.47
C LYS A 54 -7.24 2.98 25.30
N VAL A 55 -6.72 2.96 24.06
CA VAL A 55 -7.53 2.98 22.84
C VAL A 55 -7.83 1.59 22.30
N LEU A 56 -6.91 0.63 22.46
CA LEU A 56 -7.08 -0.73 21.93
C LEU A 56 -8.35 -1.45 22.45
N PRO A 57 -8.76 -1.34 23.73
CA PRO A 57 -10.00 -1.93 24.21
C PRO A 57 -11.25 -1.38 23.50
N GLU A 58 -11.27 -0.08 23.20
CA GLU A 58 -12.36 0.56 22.49
C GLU A 58 -12.40 0.12 21.03
N LEU A 59 -11.23 0.03 20.38
CA LEU A 59 -11.12 -0.42 18.98
C LEU A 59 -11.61 -1.86 18.79
N LYS A 60 -11.35 -2.75 19.75
CA LYS A 60 -11.75 -4.17 19.68
C LYS A 60 -13.26 -4.35 19.46
N ARG A 61 -14.10 -3.41 19.91
CA ARG A 61 -15.56 -3.46 19.71
C ARG A 61 -15.97 -3.36 18.25
N TYR A 62 -15.11 -2.78 17.41
CA TYR A 62 -15.34 -2.57 15.98
C TYR A 62 -14.62 -3.59 15.11
N TYR A 63 -13.88 -4.52 15.71
CA TYR A 63 -13.16 -5.55 14.96
C TYR A 63 -14.14 -6.53 14.32
N TYR A 64 -13.72 -7.07 13.18
CA TYR A 64 -14.48 -8.08 12.49
C TYR A 64 -14.53 -9.38 13.30
N ASP A 65 -15.73 -9.91 13.53
CA ASP A 65 -16.01 -11.14 14.26
C ASP A 65 -16.39 -12.25 13.27
N ALA A 66 -15.37 -12.99 12.83
CA ALA A 66 -15.52 -14.09 11.88
C ALA A 66 -16.28 -15.30 12.45
N ALA A 67 -16.51 -15.38 13.77
CA ALA A 67 -17.32 -16.43 14.37
C ALA A 67 -18.84 -16.13 14.24
N LYS A 68 -19.20 -14.87 14.04
CA LYS A 68 -20.60 -14.41 13.93
C LYS A 68 -21.03 -14.10 12.49
N TYR A 69 -20.11 -13.63 11.66
CA TYR A 69 -20.41 -13.17 10.31
C TYR A 69 -19.49 -13.84 9.30
N LYS A 70 -20.01 -14.12 8.09
CA LYS A 70 -19.22 -14.71 6.99
C LYS A 70 -18.35 -13.66 6.31
N THR A 71 -18.79 -12.40 6.29
CA THR A 71 -18.04 -11.28 5.69
C THR A 71 -18.15 -10.02 6.53
N TYR A 72 -17.18 -9.10 6.37
CA TYR A 72 -17.24 -7.79 7.02
C TYR A 72 -18.47 -6.96 6.57
N LEU A 73 -18.87 -7.08 5.30
CA LEU A 73 -20.08 -6.42 4.80
C LEU A 73 -21.32 -6.91 5.54
N GLU A 74 -21.41 -8.21 5.80
CA GLU A 74 -22.51 -8.79 6.58
C GLU A 74 -22.52 -8.28 8.03
N GLN A 75 -21.35 -8.14 8.68
CA GLN A 75 -21.24 -7.52 10.01
C GLN A 75 -21.73 -6.07 10.01
N LEU A 76 -21.50 -5.34 8.92
CA LEU A 76 -22.00 -3.98 8.73
C LEU A 76 -23.49 -3.93 8.32
N GLY A 77 -24.17 -5.08 8.19
CA GLY A 77 -25.56 -5.16 7.74
C GLY A 77 -25.74 -4.91 6.24
N ILE A 78 -24.67 -4.95 5.45
CA ILE A 78 -24.67 -4.70 4.01
C ILE A 78 -24.77 -6.03 3.27
N ARG A 79 -25.87 -6.22 2.52
CA ARG A 79 -26.07 -7.38 1.65
C ARG A 79 -25.59 -7.06 0.23
N TYR A 80 -24.48 -7.67 -0.18
CA TYR A 80 -23.95 -7.56 -1.55
C TYR A 80 -24.42 -8.75 -2.42
N PRO A 81 -24.68 -8.57 -3.72
CA PRO A 81 -24.64 -7.31 -4.48
C PRO A 81 -25.88 -6.45 -4.25
N THR A 82 -25.67 -5.15 -4.10
CA THR A 82 -26.74 -4.13 -4.01
C THR A 82 -27.23 -3.70 -5.40
N VAL A 83 -27.14 -4.58 -6.40
CA VAL A 83 -27.58 -4.24 -7.76
C VAL A 83 -29.09 -3.98 -7.76
N LYS A 84 -29.48 -2.81 -8.27
CA LYS A 84 -30.88 -2.53 -8.58
C LYS A 84 -31.31 -3.55 -9.63
N ARG A 85 -32.45 -4.21 -9.40
CA ARG A 85 -33.10 -4.97 -10.47
C ARG A 85 -33.56 -3.93 -11.49
N GLU A 86 -33.18 -4.13 -12.75
CA GLU A 86 -33.71 -3.39 -13.90
C GLU A 86 -35.23 -3.58 -14.01
#